data_AF-A0A401UMD8-F1
#
_entry.id   AF-A0A401UMD8-F1
#
_cell.length_a   1.000
_cell.length_b   1.000
_cell.length_c   1.000
_cell.angle_alpha   90.00
_cell.angle_beta   90.00
_cell.angle_gamma   90.00
#
_symmetry.space_group_name_H-M   'P 1'
#
loop_
_entity.id
_entity.type
_entity.pdbx_description
1 polymer ?
#
loop_
_entity_poly.entity_id
_entity_poly.type
_entity_poly.pdbx_seq_one_letter_code
_entity_poly.pdbx_strand_id
1 'polypeptide(L)' 'MSSNNIEMMKKIIEEKKKKSSEQGGISRPDKVIGKQKKAARSTKKTGGLFDR' A
#
# COMPACT_ATOMS: atom_id res chain seq x y z
N MET A 1 1.43 35.13 -28.19
CA MET A 1 0.76 34.26 -27.20
C MET A 1 0.12 35.16 -26.15
N SER A 2 -1.21 35.19 -26.05
CA SER A 2 -1.89 36.10 -25.12
C SER A 2 -1.61 35.70 -23.67
N SER A 3 -1.43 36.69 -22.80
CA SER A 3 -1.21 36.54 -21.35
C SER A 3 -2.30 35.70 -20.67
N ASN A 4 -3.54 35.88 -21.09
CA ASN A 4 -4.70 35.12 -20.59
C ASN A 4 -4.56 33.61 -20.79
N ASN A 5 -3.92 33.18 -21.88
CA ASN A 5 -3.71 31.75 -22.15
C ASN A 5 -2.65 31.16 -21.22
N ILE A 6 -1.67 31.96 -20.80
CA ILE A 6 -0.59 31.54 -19.88
C ILE A 6 -1.15 31.34 -18.47
N GLU A 7 -1.99 32.27 -18.00
CA GLU A 7 -2.64 32.15 -16.68
C GLU A 7 -3.61 30.97 -16.62
N MET A 8 -4.39 30.78 -17.67
CA MET A 8 -5.30 29.64 -17.78
C MET A 8 -4.52 28.31 -17.79
N MET A 9 -3.41 28.24 -18.53
CA MET A 9 -2.55 27.05 -18.52
C MET A 9 -1.93 26.79 -17.14
N LYS A 10 -1.48 27.83 -16.42
CA LYS A 10 -0.94 27.68 -15.06
C LYS A 10 -1.97 27.08 -14.10
N LYS A 11 -3.22 27.59 -14.11
CA LYS A 11 -4.31 27.05 -13.29
C LYS A 11 -4.57 25.56 -13.59
N ILE A 12 -4.63 25.20 -14.87
CA ILE A 12 -4.85 23.81 -15.30
C ILE A 12 -3.72 22.89 -14.81
N ILE A 13 -2.47 23.36 -14.84
CA ILE A 13 -1.31 22.59 -14.37
C ILE A 13 -1.36 22.37 -12.86
N GLU A 14 -1.71 23.40 -12.08
CA GLU A 14 -1.85 23.29 -10.63
C GLU A 14 -2.95 22.30 -10.22
N GLU A 15 -4.12 22.37 -10.87
CA GLU A 15 -5.22 21.44 -10.61
C GLU A 15 -4.84 19.99 -10.93
N LYS A 16 -4.12 19.77 -12.04
CA LYS A 16 -3.65 18.43 -12.42
C LYS A 16 -2.58 17.90 -11.46
N LYS A 17 -1.68 18.75 -10.98
CA LYS A 17 -0.67 18.34 -9.98
C LYS A 17 -1.30 17.91 -8.66
N LYS A 18 -2.29 18.65 -8.15
CA LYS A 18 -3.02 18.28 -6.93
C LYS A 18 -3.72 16.92 -7.06
N LYS A 19 -4.48 16.73 -8.14
CA LYS A 19 -5.16 15.45 -8.43
C LYS A 19 -4.18 14.29 -8.59
N SER A 20 -3.03 14.54 -9.23
CA SER A 20 -1.98 13.52 -9.39
C SER A 20 -1.27 13.18 -8.08
N SER A 21 -1.13 14.13 -7.15
CA SER A 21 -0.55 13.83 -5.82
C SER A 21 -1.52 13.06 -4.92
N GLU A 22 -2.83 13.26 -5.09
CA GLU A 22 -3.88 12.54 -4.37
C GLU A 22 -4.07 11.11 -4.90
N GLN A 23 -3.92 10.94 -6.21
CA GLN A 23 -3.83 9.63 -6.85
C GLN A 23 -2.43 9.08 -6.64
N GLY A 24 -2.15 8.62 -5.41
CA GLY A 24 -1.03 7.71 -5.17
C GLY A 24 -1.05 6.64 -6.27
N GLY A 25 -0.01 6.66 -7.13
CA GLY A 25 0.00 5.91 -8.38
C GLY A 25 -0.38 4.44 -8.16
N ILE A 26 -0.93 3.77 -9.19
CA ILE A 26 -1.44 2.39 -9.15
C ILE A 26 -0.44 1.50 -8.40
N SER A 27 -0.62 1.41 -7.09
CA SER A 27 0.30 0.71 -6.24
C SER A 27 0.01 -0.74 -6.49
N ARG A 28 1.03 -1.51 -6.87
CA ARG A 28 0.84 -2.96 -6.96
C ARG A 28 0.37 -3.40 -5.58
N PRO A 29 -0.69 -4.22 -5.48
CA PRO A 29 -1.17 -4.68 -4.19
C PRO A 29 0.00 -5.27 -3.40
N ASP A 30 0.08 -4.93 -2.11
CA ASP A 30 1.11 -5.46 -1.23
C ASP A 30 1.07 -6.98 -1.32
N LYS A 31 2.09 -7.56 -1.95
CA LYS A 31 2.19 -8.99 -2.13
C LYS A 31 2.47 -9.58 -0.76
N VAL A 32 1.44 -10.15 -0.14
CA VAL A 32 1.58 -10.96 1.08
C VAL A 32 2.19 -12.31 0.71
N ILE A 33 3.46 -12.32 0.29
CA ILE A 33 4.23 -13.54 0.03
C ILE A 33 4.87 -13.96 1.36
N GLY A 34 4.55 -15.17 1.83
CA GLY A 34 5.30 -15.81 2.90
C GLY A 34 5.07 -15.25 4.31
N LYS A 35 3.81 -15.04 4.72
CA LYS A 35 3.51 -14.81 6.15
C LYS A 35 4.08 -15.96 6.98
N GLN A 36 5.01 -15.66 7.89
CA GLN A 36 5.47 -16.62 8.89
C GLN A 36 4.29 -17.03 9.76
N LYS A 37 3.77 -18.24 9.56
CA LYS A 37 2.74 -18.83 10.42
C LYS A 37 3.44 -19.59 11.53
N LYS A 38 3.11 -19.28 12.79
CA LYS A 38 3.55 -20.11 13.92
C LYS A 38 3.04 -21.54 13.71
N ALA A 39 3.87 -22.53 14.05
CA ALA A 39 3.46 -23.92 14.02
C ALA A 39 2.15 -24.10 14.79
N ALA A 40 1.22 -24.89 14.24
CA ALA A 40 0.00 -25.27 14.95
C ALA A 40 0.39 -26.17 16.13
N ARG A 41 0.75 -25.57 17.26
CA ARG A 41 0.98 -26.30 18.51
C ARG A 41 -0.38 -26.83 18.95
N SER A 42 -0.59 -28.13 18.74
CA SER A 42 -1.73 -28.82 19.32
C SER A 42 -1.59 -28.74 20.84
N THR A 43 -2.40 -27.90 21.48
CA THR A 43 -2.54 -27.82 22.94
C THR A 43 -3.00 -29.15 23.58
N LYS A 44 -3.30 -30.16 22.76
CA LYS A 44 -3.76 -31.50 23.17
C LYS A 44 -2.65 -32.54 23.22
N LYS A 45 -1.41 -32.22 22.81
CA LYS A 45 -0.25 -33.16 22.85
C LYS A 45 0.70 -32.89 24.01
N THR A 46 0.18 -32.41 25.14
CA THR A 46 0.90 -32.36 26.41
C THR A 46 0.65 -33.66 27.18
N GLY A 47 1.67 -34.23 27.82
CA GLY A 47 1.61 -35.46 28.62
C GLY A 47 2.42 -36.65 28.09
N GLY A 48 3.43 -36.43 27.25
CA GLY A 48 4.35 -37.50 26.79
C GLY A 48 5.46 -37.80 27.82
N LEU A 49 6.11 -38.97 27.69
CA LEU A 49 7.28 -39.36 28.51
C LEU A 49 8.43 -38.33 28.48
N PHE A 50 8.47 -37.48 27.45
CA PHE A 50 9.45 -36.41 27.24
C PHE A 50 8.86 -34.99 27.38
N ASP A 51 7.64 -34.83 27.91
CA ASP A 51 6.99 -33.53 28.17
C ASP A 51 7.33 -32.99 29.59
N ARG A 52 8.58 -33.16 30.02
CA ARG A 52 9.12 -32.57 31.25
C ARG A 52 10.13 -31.49 30.91
#